data_AF-A0A485LAV7-F1
#
_entry.id   AF-A0A485LAV7-F1
#
_cell.length_a   1.000
_cell.length_b   1.000
_cell.length_c   1.000
_cell.angle_alpha   90.00
_cell.angle_beta   90.00
_cell.angle_gamma   90.00
#
_symmetry.space_group_name_H-M   'P 1'
#
loop_
_entity.id
_entity.type
_entity.pdbx_description
1 polymer ?
#
loop_
_entity_poly.entity_id
_entity_poly.type
_entity_poly.pdbx_seq_one_letter_code
_entity_poly.pdbx_strand_id
1 'polypeptide(L)'
;MNHPLQQLPPPLGGMALEVGMIFADSKQALHYVQDYALHSGKQVKVMSKSGGGHKRMICACATCPFFVQMYQQKKTDEQKVRQWYISSCDLNHAMHCTSVAKPTCRQLIEMQALQSAVQQNSKISANALISAIPSLNLKRLQRTVYRAKREILTRAPDDPQLPGDDDSETHPRHPSAMDPFLPSKVSPVGMLSNGPTAKKQRKDDKELVDIERARLEIKRRKEERLEKESQVNYRILVAKAQEAELALKVARAKARQELINAGISLEEAEHIVL
;
A
#
# COMPACT_ATOMS: atom_id res chain seq x y z
N MET A 1 4.43 46.68 10.22
CA MET A 1 5.69 46.03 10.63
C MET A 1 5.65 44.59 10.12
N ASN A 2 6.13 44.38 8.90
CA ASN A 2 6.19 43.07 8.25
C ASN A 2 7.66 42.63 8.23
N HIS A 3 8.02 41.63 9.03
CA HIS A 3 9.30 40.94 8.88
C HIS A 3 9.17 39.90 7.76
N PRO A 4 10.03 39.91 6.73
CA PRO A 4 10.07 38.83 5.77
C PRO A 4 10.74 37.61 6.43
N LEU A 5 10.00 36.50 6.49
CA LEU A 5 10.55 35.20 6.86
C LEU A 5 11.60 34.81 5.82
N GLN A 6 12.86 34.76 6.26
CA GLN A 6 13.94 34.14 5.48
C GLN A 6 13.58 32.67 5.24
N GLN A 7 13.16 32.37 4.01
CA GLN A 7 13.15 31.01 3.49
C GLN A 7 14.60 30.56 3.34
N LEU A 8 15.01 29.59 4.14
CA LEU A 8 16.24 28.85 3.89
C LEU A 8 16.14 28.21 2.48
N PRO A 9 17.23 28.22 1.70
CA PRO A 9 17.22 27.58 0.39
C PRO A 9 16.96 26.07 0.54
N PRO A 10 16.13 25.47 -0.33
CA PRO A 10 15.88 24.03 -0.30
C PRO A 10 17.20 23.27 -0.57
N PRO A 11 17.46 22.16 0.12
CA PRO A 11 18.66 21.37 -0.13
C PRO A 11 18.63 20.84 -1.57
N LEU A 12 19.74 21.12 -2.25
CA LEU A 12 20.05 20.73 -3.63
C LEU A 12 19.82 19.21 -3.82
N GLY A 13 18.92 18.85 -4.75
CA GLY A 13 18.66 17.47 -5.17
C GLY A 13 17.46 16.77 -4.51
N GLY A 14 16.61 17.48 -3.77
CA GLY A 14 15.44 16.90 -3.10
C GLY A 14 14.22 16.70 -4.02
N MET A 15 13.52 15.59 -3.84
CA MET A 15 12.16 15.38 -4.38
C MET A 15 11.26 16.55 -3.94
N ALA A 16 10.64 17.26 -4.88
CA ALA A 16 9.75 18.39 -4.61
C ALA A 16 8.30 17.94 -4.45
N LEU A 17 7.55 18.61 -3.58
CA LEU A 17 6.12 18.36 -3.39
C LEU A 17 5.38 19.70 -3.32
N GLU A 18 4.47 19.94 -4.26
CA GLU A 18 3.85 21.27 -4.42
C GLU A 18 2.33 21.20 -4.60
N VAL A 19 1.65 22.28 -4.23
CA VAL A 19 0.22 22.44 -4.49
C VAL A 19 -0.01 22.53 -6.01
N GLY A 20 -1.02 21.83 -6.50
CA GLY A 20 -1.36 21.76 -7.92
C GLY A 20 -0.74 20.58 -8.67
N MET A 21 0.21 19.84 -8.09
CA MET A 21 0.75 18.62 -8.70
C MET A 21 -0.36 17.61 -8.99
N ILE A 22 -0.35 17.03 -10.19
CA ILE A 22 -1.38 16.13 -10.71
C ILE A 22 -0.82 14.70 -10.85
N PHE A 23 -1.66 13.71 -10.57
CA PHE A 23 -1.37 12.30 -10.66
C PHE A 23 -2.46 11.57 -11.43
N ALA A 24 -2.08 10.50 -12.13
CA ALA A 24 -3.03 9.69 -12.90
C ALA A 24 -4.04 8.98 -11.98
N ASP A 25 -3.58 8.52 -10.82
CA ASP A 25 -4.41 7.81 -9.85
C ASP A 25 -4.01 8.09 -8.39
N SER A 26 -4.86 7.61 -7.48
CA SER A 26 -4.67 7.83 -6.04
C SER A 26 -3.44 7.11 -5.48
N LYS A 27 -3.05 5.98 -6.08
CA LYS A 27 -1.95 5.14 -5.62
C LYS A 27 -0.62 5.81 -5.96
N GLN A 28 -0.48 6.34 -7.17
CA GLN A 28 0.66 7.13 -7.61
C GLN A 28 0.85 8.37 -6.71
N ALA A 29 -0.24 9.09 -6.43
CA ALA A 29 -0.23 10.25 -5.55
C ALA A 29 0.27 9.88 -4.13
N LEU A 30 -0.26 8.79 -3.55
CA LEU A 30 0.18 8.29 -2.24
C LEU A 30 1.65 7.87 -2.24
N HIS A 31 2.10 7.16 -3.28
CA HIS A 31 3.49 6.70 -3.42
C HIS A 31 4.45 7.88 -3.46
N TYR A 32 4.13 8.91 -4.26
CA TYR A 32 4.95 10.10 -4.39
C TYR A 32 5.14 10.82 -3.04
N VAL A 33 4.06 10.99 -2.27
CA VAL A 33 4.14 11.60 -0.93
C VAL A 33 4.91 10.72 0.07
N GLN A 34 4.78 9.39 -0.04
CA GLN A 34 5.58 8.47 0.77
C GLN A 34 7.07 8.57 0.45
N ASP A 35 7.42 8.75 -0.82
CA ASP A 35 8.81 8.91 -1.26
C ASP A 35 9.37 10.23 -0.76
N TYR A 36 8.62 11.32 -0.89
CA TYR A 36 8.99 12.62 -0.35
C TYR A 36 9.31 12.52 1.16
N ALA A 37 8.41 11.90 1.93
CA ALA A 37 8.61 11.70 3.36
C ALA A 37 9.84 10.84 3.65
N LEU A 38 10.07 9.77 2.90
CA LEU A 38 11.24 8.91 3.08
C LEU A 38 12.55 9.66 2.82
N HIS A 39 12.61 10.51 1.78
CA HIS A 39 13.79 11.34 1.50
C HIS A 39 14.11 12.30 2.66
N SER A 40 13.08 12.81 3.35
CA SER A 40 13.25 13.62 4.57
C SER A 40 13.53 12.80 5.84
N GLY A 41 13.67 11.47 5.74
CA GLY A 41 13.87 10.59 6.89
C GLY A 41 12.64 10.43 7.78
N LYS A 42 11.44 10.75 7.27
CA LYS A 42 10.17 10.73 8.01
C LYS A 42 9.23 9.65 7.49
N GLN A 43 8.17 9.39 8.28
CA GLN A 43 7.10 8.50 7.89
C GLN A 43 5.78 9.26 7.84
N VAL A 44 4.98 8.96 6.82
CA VAL A 44 3.61 9.45 6.67
C VAL A 44 2.61 8.30 6.72
N LYS A 45 1.38 8.63 7.10
CA LYS A 45 0.23 7.73 7.12
C LYS A 45 -1.00 8.43 6.55
N VAL A 46 -1.93 7.65 6.02
CA VAL A 46 -3.24 8.17 5.60
C VAL A 46 -4.07 8.42 6.86
N MET A 47 -4.66 9.61 6.96
CA MET A 47 -5.56 9.97 8.07
C MET A 47 -6.85 9.17 7.97
N SER A 48 -7.35 8.65 9.10
CA SER A 48 -8.49 7.70 9.15
C SER A 48 -9.79 8.21 8.52
N LYS A 49 -9.99 9.53 8.47
CA LYS A 49 -11.16 10.17 7.85
C LYS A 49 -11.03 10.36 6.33
N SER A 50 -9.97 9.85 5.72
CA SER A 50 -9.74 9.92 4.27
C SER A 50 -10.48 8.79 3.54
N GLY A 51 -11.16 9.11 2.43
CA GLY A 51 -11.90 8.12 1.64
C GLY A 51 -12.47 8.68 0.34
N GLY A 52 -12.85 7.79 -0.57
CA GLY A 52 -13.44 8.16 -1.86
C GLY A 52 -12.51 9.06 -2.68
N GLY A 53 -13.00 10.25 -3.03
CA GLY A 53 -12.29 11.29 -3.79
C GLY A 53 -11.45 12.25 -2.95
N HIS A 54 -11.19 11.95 -1.67
CA HIS A 54 -10.37 12.76 -0.78
C HIS A 54 -9.34 11.89 -0.06
N LYS A 55 -8.11 12.38 0.00
CA LYS A 55 -7.04 11.77 0.79
C LYS A 55 -6.26 12.84 1.53
N ARG A 56 -6.05 12.64 2.84
CA ARG A 56 -5.12 13.44 3.63
C ARG A 56 -4.04 12.54 4.21
N MET A 57 -2.81 12.81 3.82
CA MET A 57 -1.63 12.20 4.42
C MET A 57 -1.11 13.11 5.52
N ILE A 58 -0.72 12.51 6.63
CA ILE A 58 -0.18 13.20 7.80
C ILE A 58 1.09 12.49 8.24
N CYS A 59 1.94 13.18 8.99
CA CYS A 59 3.09 12.52 9.61
C CYS A 59 2.65 11.40 10.57
N ALA A 60 3.49 10.39 10.75
CA ALA A 60 3.24 9.31 11.71
C ALA A 60 3.24 9.84 13.16
N CYS A 61 4.04 10.86 13.45
CA CYS A 61 4.06 11.60 14.72
C CYS A 61 2.76 12.40 14.86
N ALA A 62 1.99 12.15 15.93
CA ALA A 62 0.65 12.69 16.10
C ALA A 62 0.61 14.22 16.30
N THR A 63 1.67 14.79 16.87
CA THR A 63 1.79 16.23 17.17
C THR A 63 2.45 17.03 16.05
N CYS A 64 2.77 16.39 14.93
CA CYS A 64 3.45 17.03 13.82
C CYS A 64 2.43 17.70 12.87
N PRO A 65 2.61 18.99 12.52
CA PRO A 65 1.67 19.73 11.67
C PRO A 65 1.70 19.26 10.22
N PHE A 66 2.81 18.64 9.77
CA PHE A 66 2.96 18.11 8.41
C PHE A 66 1.71 17.40 7.89
N PHE A 67 1.21 17.88 6.74
CA PHE A 67 0.14 17.23 6.02
C PHE A 67 0.21 17.47 4.51
N VAL A 68 -0.39 16.57 3.76
CA VAL A 68 -0.63 16.71 2.31
C VAL A 68 -2.06 16.31 2.04
N GLN A 69 -2.83 17.23 1.48
CA GLN A 69 -4.23 17.03 1.17
C GLN A 69 -4.45 16.99 -0.34
N MET A 70 -5.06 15.91 -0.77
CA MET A 70 -5.28 15.58 -2.17
C MET A 70 -6.74 15.25 -2.44
N TYR A 71 -7.21 15.66 -3.62
CA TYR A 71 -8.56 15.38 -4.09
C TYR A 71 -8.53 14.76 -5.48
N GLN A 72 -9.58 13.99 -5.76
CA GLN A 72 -9.88 13.55 -7.11
C GLN A 72 -10.61 14.66 -7.85
N GLN A 73 -10.14 15.01 -9.05
CA GLN A 73 -10.84 15.94 -9.93
C GLN A 73 -12.19 15.35 -10.38
N LYS A 74 -13.16 16.25 -10.59
CA LYS A 74 -14.40 15.87 -11.28
C LYS A 74 -14.05 15.49 -12.71
N LYS A 75 -14.73 14.49 -13.24
CA LYS A 75 -14.57 14.11 -14.65
C LYS A 75 -15.15 15.24 -15.51
N THR A 76 -14.34 15.78 -16.41
CA THR A 76 -14.77 16.70 -17.48
C THR A 76 -14.95 15.90 -18.77
N ASP A 77 -15.78 16.36 -19.72
CA ASP A 77 -16.02 15.64 -20.98
C ASP A 77 -14.74 15.37 -21.79
N GLU A 78 -13.75 16.27 -21.68
CA GLU A 78 -12.45 16.13 -22.34
C GLU A 78 -11.53 15.10 -21.68
N GLN A 79 -11.76 14.77 -20.40
CA GLN A 79 -10.92 13.87 -19.63
C GLN A 79 -11.56 12.49 -19.46
N LYS A 80 -11.02 11.49 -20.17
CA LYS A 80 -11.45 10.09 -20.08
C LYS A 80 -11.29 9.50 -18.66
N VAL A 81 -10.30 9.96 -17.89
CA VAL A 81 -9.93 9.43 -16.57
C VAL A 81 -9.90 10.56 -15.53
N ARG A 82 -10.38 10.27 -14.31
CA ARG A 82 -10.32 11.20 -13.18
C ARG A 82 -8.91 11.28 -12.61
N GLN A 83 -8.28 12.44 -12.69
CA GLN A 83 -6.96 12.70 -12.11
C GLN A 83 -7.04 13.04 -10.63
N TRP A 84 -5.92 12.91 -9.93
CA TRP A 84 -5.74 13.32 -8.54
C TRP A 84 -4.81 14.52 -8.49
N TYR A 85 -5.02 15.44 -7.53
CA TYR A 85 -4.12 16.59 -7.38
C TYR A 85 -3.91 16.96 -5.92
N ILE A 86 -2.79 17.61 -5.63
CA ILE A 86 -2.50 18.20 -4.32
C ILE A 86 -3.24 19.53 -4.21
N SER A 87 -4.22 19.59 -3.32
CA SER A 87 -5.00 20.82 -3.06
C SER A 87 -4.33 21.76 -2.07
N SER A 88 -3.65 21.21 -1.07
CA SER A 88 -2.96 21.98 -0.03
C SER A 88 -1.97 21.08 0.70
N CYS A 89 -0.90 21.65 1.24
CA CYS A 89 0.06 20.95 2.07
C CYS A 89 0.73 21.91 3.06
N ASP A 90 1.19 21.35 4.17
CA ASP A 90 2.21 21.94 5.01
C ASP A 90 3.32 20.90 5.13
N LEU A 91 4.49 21.23 4.59
CA LEU A 91 5.63 20.32 4.54
C LEU A 91 6.55 20.47 5.74
N ASN A 92 6.25 21.40 6.63
CA ASN A 92 7.05 21.62 7.82
C ASN A 92 6.75 20.55 8.86
N HIS A 93 7.81 19.86 9.28
CA HIS A 93 7.73 19.03 10.46
C HIS A 93 7.89 19.90 11.72
N ALA A 94 7.29 19.46 12.83
CA ALA A 94 7.56 20.08 14.12
C ALA A 94 9.06 20.00 14.45
N MET A 95 9.60 21.00 15.14
CA MET A 95 11.01 21.07 15.57
C MET A 95 11.49 19.77 16.24
N HIS A 96 10.63 19.14 17.05
CA HIS A 96 10.93 17.87 17.73
C HIS A 96 10.13 16.69 17.15
N CYS A 97 9.95 16.65 15.83
CA CYS A 97 9.23 15.56 15.17
C CYS A 97 9.95 14.21 15.36
N THR A 98 9.36 13.34 16.18
CA THR A 98 9.86 12.01 16.52
C THR A 98 9.53 10.93 15.49
N SER A 99 8.94 11.31 14.35
CA SER A 99 8.72 10.35 13.27
C SER A 99 10.05 9.88 12.69
N VAL A 100 10.15 8.56 12.53
CA VAL A 100 11.31 7.88 11.95
C VAL A 100 10.87 7.21 10.65
N ALA A 101 11.69 7.34 9.59
CA ALA A 101 11.48 6.67 8.32
C ALA A 101 11.15 5.18 8.50
N LYS A 102 10.09 4.76 7.82
CA LYS A 102 9.66 3.36 7.74
C LYS A 102 9.41 3.01 6.28
N PRO A 103 10.47 2.70 5.50
CA PRO A 103 10.33 2.45 4.07
C PRO A 103 9.37 1.29 3.81
N THR A 104 8.53 1.47 2.79
CA THR A 104 7.62 0.45 2.28
C THR A 104 8.39 -0.61 1.49
N CYS A 105 7.74 -1.75 1.20
CA CYS A 105 8.36 -2.79 0.37
C CYS A 105 8.75 -2.24 -1.02
N ARG A 106 7.88 -1.42 -1.63
CA ARG A 106 8.17 -0.76 -2.92
C ARG A 106 9.44 0.08 -2.84
N GLN A 107 9.52 0.96 -1.85
CA GLN A 107 10.67 1.83 -1.66
C GLN A 107 11.96 1.04 -1.47
N LEU A 108 11.92 -0.04 -0.67
CA LEU A 108 13.07 -0.92 -0.47
C LEU A 108 13.52 -1.59 -1.78
N ILE A 109 12.58 -2.01 -2.64
CA ILE A 109 12.90 -2.61 -3.95
C ILE A 109 13.56 -1.60 -4.88
N GLU A 110 13.19 -0.33 -4.81
CA GLU A 110 13.74 0.76 -5.64
C GLU A 110 15.09 1.28 -5.14
N MET A 111 15.52 0.93 -3.92
CA MET A 111 16.81 1.36 -3.38
C MET A 111 17.99 0.63 -4.02
N GLN A 112 18.87 1.38 -4.69
CA GLN A 112 20.08 0.85 -5.33
C GLN A 112 20.96 0.04 -4.36
N ALA A 113 21.14 0.53 -3.12
CA ALA A 113 21.94 -0.18 -2.12
C ALA A 113 21.41 -1.58 -1.81
N LEU A 114 20.08 -1.75 -1.74
CA LEU A 114 19.46 -3.05 -1.49
C LEU A 114 19.55 -3.95 -2.73
N GLN A 115 19.29 -3.38 -3.92
CA GLN A 115 19.41 -4.11 -5.18
C GLN A 115 20.82 -4.67 -5.37
N SER A 116 21.84 -3.84 -5.25
CA SER A 116 23.24 -4.26 -5.40
C SER A 116 23.65 -5.32 -4.39
N ALA A 117 23.25 -5.19 -3.11
CA ALA A 117 23.57 -6.19 -2.10
C ALA A 117 22.89 -7.55 -2.35
N VAL A 118 21.66 -7.55 -2.87
CA VAL A 118 20.93 -8.78 -3.22
C VAL A 118 21.50 -9.43 -4.48
N GLN A 119 21.87 -8.63 -5.49
CA GLN A 119 22.48 -9.11 -6.73
C GLN A 119 23.88 -9.70 -6.50
N GLN A 120 24.70 -9.06 -5.66
CA GLN A 120 26.03 -9.57 -5.30
C GLN A 120 25.98 -10.90 -4.55
N ASN A 121 24.93 -11.14 -3.76
CA ASN A 121 24.76 -12.40 -3.04
C ASN A 121 23.27 -12.74 -2.88
N SER A 122 22.75 -13.57 -3.78
CA SER A 122 21.33 -14.00 -3.74
C SER A 122 20.95 -14.75 -2.45
N LYS A 123 21.94 -15.36 -1.76
CA LYS A 123 21.74 -16.08 -0.49
C LYS A 123 21.91 -15.19 0.75
N ILE A 124 22.20 -13.89 0.60
CA ILE A 124 22.41 -12.97 1.72
C ILE A 124 21.26 -12.99 2.73
N SER A 125 21.59 -13.01 4.02
CA SER A 125 20.57 -12.99 5.07
C SER A 125 19.95 -11.59 5.20
N ALA A 126 18.71 -11.50 5.70
CA ALA A 126 18.09 -10.19 5.95
C ALA A 126 18.87 -9.38 6.98
N ASN A 127 19.51 -10.02 7.96
CA ASN A 127 20.33 -9.34 8.96
C ASN A 127 21.59 -8.72 8.34
N ALA A 128 22.19 -9.39 7.36
CA ALA A 128 23.30 -8.83 6.58
C ALA A 128 22.83 -7.65 5.71
N LEU A 129 21.66 -7.74 5.07
CA LEU A 129 21.07 -6.61 4.33
C LEU A 129 20.74 -5.41 5.23
N ILE A 130 20.20 -5.65 6.42
CA ILE A 130 19.94 -4.62 7.43
C ILE A 130 21.26 -3.94 7.85
N SER A 131 22.34 -4.70 7.96
CA SER A 131 23.66 -4.17 8.33
C SER A 131 24.32 -3.38 7.18
N ALA A 132 24.02 -3.72 5.92
CA ALA A 132 24.53 -3.01 4.75
C ALA A 132 23.89 -1.63 4.53
N ILE A 133 22.75 -1.33 5.17
CA ILE A 133 22.04 -0.05 5.04
C ILE A 133 21.83 0.57 6.43
N PRO A 134 22.89 1.05 7.09
CA PRO A 134 22.83 1.55 8.47
C PRO A 134 22.08 2.88 8.58
N SER A 135 21.92 3.62 7.47
CA SER A 135 21.20 4.90 7.42
C SER A 135 19.71 4.79 7.73
N LEU A 136 19.13 3.59 7.67
CA LEU A 136 17.73 3.32 7.96
C LEU A 136 17.59 2.34 9.13
N ASN A 137 16.62 2.55 10.01
CA ASN A 137 16.34 1.63 11.11
C ASN A 137 15.53 0.41 10.61
N LEU A 138 16.17 -0.44 9.80
CA LEU A 138 15.54 -1.61 9.17
C LEU A 138 15.38 -2.82 10.11
N LYS A 139 15.97 -2.79 11.31
CA LYS A 139 15.86 -3.89 12.31
C LYS A 139 14.40 -4.23 12.61
N ARG A 140 13.54 -3.22 12.74
CA ARG A 140 12.10 -3.40 12.98
C ARG A 140 11.29 -3.77 11.72
N LEU A 141 11.94 -3.82 10.55
CA LEU A 141 11.34 -4.05 9.23
C LEU A 141 11.84 -5.33 8.56
N GLN A 142 12.44 -6.26 9.32
CA GLN A 142 13.04 -7.49 8.79
C GLN A 142 12.11 -8.24 7.82
N ARG A 143 10.81 -8.40 8.15
CA ARG A 143 9.82 -9.03 7.26
C ARG A 143 9.62 -8.30 5.94
N THR A 144 9.65 -6.96 5.96
CA THR A 144 9.56 -6.12 4.77
C THR A 144 10.82 -6.25 3.92
N VAL A 145 12.00 -6.29 4.54
CA VAL A 145 13.28 -6.54 3.85
C VAL A 145 13.27 -7.91 3.16
N TYR A 146 12.77 -8.95 3.82
CA TYR A 146 12.62 -10.28 3.21
C TYR A 146 11.70 -10.27 1.98
N ARG A 147 10.57 -9.55 2.05
CA ARG A 147 9.66 -9.40 0.92
C ARG A 147 10.33 -8.66 -0.23
N ALA A 148 11.00 -7.54 0.05
CA ALA A 148 11.72 -6.76 -0.95
C ALA A 148 12.83 -7.58 -1.63
N LYS A 149 13.63 -8.32 -0.85
CA LYS A 149 14.63 -9.25 -1.39
C LYS A 149 14.01 -10.26 -2.36
N ARG A 150 12.89 -10.89 -1.96
CA ARG A 150 12.20 -11.87 -2.81
C ARG A 150 11.78 -11.24 -4.13
N GLU A 151 11.15 -10.07 -4.08
CA GLU A 151 10.70 -9.32 -5.26
C GLU A 151 11.86 -8.95 -6.19
N ILE A 152 13.01 -8.54 -5.64
CA ILE A 152 14.22 -8.25 -6.43
C ILE A 152 14.72 -9.52 -7.15
N LEU A 153 14.70 -10.68 -6.48
CA LEU A 153 15.14 -11.95 -7.07
C LEU A 153 14.15 -12.53 -8.08
N THR A 154 12.86 -12.20 -7.95
CA THR A 154 11.81 -12.65 -8.89
C THR A 154 11.63 -11.72 -10.08
N ARG A 155 12.12 -10.46 -10.00
CA ARG A 155 12.30 -9.63 -11.19
C ARG A 155 13.35 -10.30 -12.05
N ALA A 156 12.92 -10.97 -13.13
CA ALA A 156 13.82 -11.36 -14.19
C ALA A 156 14.62 -10.12 -14.62
N PRO A 157 15.93 -10.24 -14.95
CA PRO A 157 16.60 -9.16 -15.66
C PRO A 157 15.77 -8.87 -16.91
N ASP A 158 15.41 -7.60 -17.12
CA ASP A 158 14.75 -7.17 -18.34
C ASP A 158 15.57 -7.70 -19.51
N ASP A 159 14.95 -8.54 -20.34
CA ASP A 159 15.54 -9.04 -21.58
C ASP A 159 15.96 -7.80 -22.38
N PRO A 160 17.25 -7.62 -22.72
CA PRO A 160 17.67 -6.52 -23.56
C PRO A 160 16.83 -6.60 -24.82
N GLN A 161 16.14 -5.50 -25.17
CA GLN A 161 15.35 -5.40 -26.39
C GLN A 161 16.13 -6.05 -27.54
N LEU A 162 15.62 -7.17 -28.03
CA LEU A 162 16.02 -7.69 -29.34
C LEU A 162 15.81 -6.54 -30.32
N PRO A 163 16.84 -6.16 -31.09
CA PRO A 163 16.75 -5.09 -32.06
C PRO A 163 15.64 -5.45 -33.05
N GLY A 164 14.82 -4.45 -33.38
CA GLY A 164 13.77 -4.60 -34.37
C GLY A 164 14.39 -4.95 -35.72
N ASP A 165 14.01 -6.10 -36.24
CA ASP A 165 14.11 -6.37 -37.67
C ASP A 165 12.97 -5.61 -38.36
N ASP A 166 13.28 -4.34 -38.67
CA ASP A 166 12.69 -3.61 -39.77
C ASP A 166 13.28 -4.19 -41.06
N ASP A 167 12.49 -4.93 -41.81
CA ASP A 167 12.76 -5.13 -43.24
C ASP A 167 11.44 -5.13 -44.00
N SER A 168 11.16 -3.95 -44.54
CA SER A 168 10.24 -3.73 -45.64
C SER A 168 10.92 -4.20 -46.92
N GLU A 169 10.42 -5.24 -47.61
CA GLU A 169 10.66 -5.36 -49.06
C GLU A 169 9.59 -6.18 -49.81
N THR A 170 8.77 -5.44 -50.55
CA THR A 170 8.27 -5.64 -51.92
C THR A 170 8.63 -6.93 -52.69
N HIS A 171 7.58 -7.67 -53.09
CA HIS A 171 7.25 -8.30 -54.41
C HIS A 171 8.36 -8.86 -55.35
N PRO A 172 8.11 -9.98 -56.10
CA PRO A 172 7.12 -9.95 -57.20
C PRO A 172 6.38 -11.26 -57.57
N ARG A 173 5.28 -11.05 -58.32
CA ARG A 173 4.47 -12.02 -59.08
C ARG A 173 5.19 -12.54 -60.32
N HIS A 174 4.87 -13.77 -60.78
CA HIS A 174 4.63 -14.12 -62.20
C HIS A 174 3.93 -15.52 -62.31
N PRO A 175 3.37 -15.95 -63.48
CA PRO A 175 2.02 -16.48 -63.66
C PRO A 175 1.99 -17.81 -64.47
N SER A 176 0.81 -18.41 -64.64
CA SER A 176 0.37 -19.37 -65.70
C SER A 176 -0.77 -20.22 -65.13
N ALA A 177 -1.83 -20.62 -65.83
CA ALA A 177 -2.17 -20.58 -67.24
C ALA A 177 -3.69 -20.88 -67.39
N MET A 178 -4.31 -20.21 -68.38
CA MET A 178 -5.40 -20.63 -69.28
C MET A 178 -6.73 -21.25 -68.75
N ASP A 179 -7.81 -20.53 -69.08
CA ASP A 179 -9.27 -20.82 -69.26
C ASP A 179 -9.61 -22.04 -70.17
N PRO A 180 -10.90 -22.42 -70.52
CA PRO A 180 -12.21 -21.74 -70.34
C PRO A 180 -13.47 -22.63 -70.06
N PHE A 181 -14.65 -21.96 -69.99
CA PHE A 181 -16.06 -22.37 -70.30
C PHE A 181 -17.11 -22.56 -69.16
N LEU A 182 -17.86 -21.47 -68.87
CA LEU A 182 -19.35 -21.24 -68.77
C LEU A 182 -20.32 -22.29 -68.12
N PRO A 183 -21.57 -21.93 -67.72
CA PRO A 183 -22.13 -20.68 -67.17
C PRO A 183 -23.11 -20.83 -65.96
N SER A 184 -23.28 -19.73 -65.21
CA SER A 184 -24.50 -19.16 -64.58
C SER A 184 -25.59 -20.04 -63.95
N LYS A 185 -25.81 -19.89 -62.62
CA LYS A 185 -27.16 -19.86 -61.99
C LYS A 185 -27.23 -18.90 -60.81
N VAL A 186 -28.37 -18.21 -60.76
CA VAL A 186 -28.79 -17.06 -59.95
C VAL A 186 -29.44 -17.46 -58.61
N SER A 187 -29.18 -16.63 -57.57
CA SER A 187 -30.04 -16.24 -56.42
C SER A 187 -30.35 -17.25 -55.28
N PRO A 188 -30.85 -16.82 -54.08
CA PRO A 188 -30.72 -15.55 -53.33
C PRO A 188 -30.45 -15.71 -51.79
N VAL A 189 -30.17 -14.57 -51.12
CA VAL A 189 -30.41 -14.18 -49.70
C VAL A 189 -30.71 -15.27 -48.64
N GLY A 190 -29.89 -15.31 -47.57
CA GLY A 190 -30.20 -16.02 -46.32
C GLY A 190 -29.42 -15.46 -45.12
N MET A 191 -30.16 -15.11 -44.06
CA MET A 191 -29.74 -14.39 -42.85
C MET A 191 -28.86 -15.18 -41.86
N LEU A 192 -27.99 -14.42 -41.16
CA LEU A 192 -27.65 -14.46 -39.72
C LEU A 192 -27.87 -15.76 -38.92
N SER A 193 -26.80 -16.32 -38.35
CA SER A 193 -26.52 -16.38 -36.89
C SER A 193 -25.65 -17.58 -36.49
N ASN A 194 -24.36 -17.34 -36.23
CA ASN A 194 -23.49 -18.33 -35.57
C ASN A 194 -23.69 -18.23 -34.04
N GLY A 195 -24.63 -19.01 -33.50
CA GLY A 195 -24.77 -19.20 -32.06
C GLY A 195 -23.63 -20.04 -31.47
N PRO A 196 -23.16 -19.78 -30.23
CA PRO A 196 -22.13 -20.59 -29.59
C PRO A 196 -22.65 -22.01 -29.37
N THR A 197 -21.85 -23.01 -29.72
CA THR A 197 -22.20 -24.43 -29.63
C THR A 197 -22.42 -24.85 -28.17
N ALA A 198 -23.48 -25.62 -27.89
CA ALA A 198 -23.93 -26.01 -26.55
C ALA A 198 -22.85 -26.67 -25.65
N LYS A 199 -21.78 -27.22 -26.23
CA LYS A 199 -20.63 -27.77 -25.49
C LYS A 199 -19.75 -26.68 -24.86
N LYS A 200 -19.62 -25.52 -25.51
CA LYS A 200 -18.88 -24.36 -25.00
C LYS A 200 -19.63 -23.72 -23.83
N GLN A 201 -20.94 -23.52 -24.00
CA GLN A 201 -21.83 -22.98 -22.96
C GLN A 201 -21.80 -23.82 -21.66
N ARG A 202 -21.89 -25.15 -21.78
CA ARG A 202 -21.80 -26.05 -20.61
C ARG A 202 -20.44 -26.01 -19.89
N LYS A 203 -19.35 -25.69 -20.61
CA LYS A 203 -18.01 -25.57 -20.04
C LYS A 203 -17.88 -24.25 -19.27
N ASP A 204 -18.38 -23.17 -19.86
CA ASP A 204 -18.39 -21.83 -19.27
C ASP A 204 -19.27 -21.80 -17.99
N ASP A 205 -20.43 -22.46 -18.01
CA ASP A 205 -21.32 -22.59 -16.83
C ASP A 205 -20.66 -23.39 -15.70
N LYS A 206 -19.95 -24.47 -16.05
CA LYS A 206 -19.23 -25.28 -15.06
C LYS A 206 -18.08 -24.47 -14.41
N GLU A 207 -17.34 -23.73 -15.22
CA GLU A 207 -16.25 -22.88 -14.75
C GLU A 207 -16.78 -21.76 -13.82
N LEU A 208 -17.93 -21.18 -14.13
CA LEU A 208 -18.59 -20.20 -13.27
C LEU A 208 -18.97 -20.78 -11.90
N VAL A 209 -19.52 -22.00 -11.86
CA VAL A 209 -19.87 -22.70 -10.61
C VAL A 209 -18.62 -23.03 -9.78
N ASP A 210 -17.53 -23.42 -10.44
CA ASP A 210 -16.26 -23.71 -9.77
C ASP A 210 -15.63 -22.43 -9.17
N ILE A 211 -15.72 -21.30 -9.87
CA ILE A 211 -15.30 -19.98 -9.37
C ILE A 211 -16.14 -19.54 -8.17
N GLU A 212 -17.48 -19.69 -8.24
CA GLU A 212 -18.40 -19.37 -7.14
C GLU A 212 -18.07 -20.19 -5.88
N ARG A 213 -17.80 -21.49 -6.06
CA ARG A 213 -17.38 -22.40 -4.98
C ARG A 213 -16.05 -21.97 -4.37
N ALA A 214 -15.06 -21.61 -5.19
CA ALA A 214 -13.77 -21.12 -4.69
C ALA A 214 -13.92 -19.81 -3.90
N ARG A 215 -14.80 -18.91 -4.36
CA ARG A 215 -15.11 -17.65 -3.68
C ARG A 215 -15.74 -17.89 -2.30
N LEU A 216 -16.68 -18.82 -2.20
CA LEU A 216 -17.33 -19.17 -0.93
C LEU A 216 -16.33 -19.79 0.06
N GLU A 217 -15.43 -20.65 -0.40
CA GLU A 217 -14.41 -21.26 0.47
C GLU A 217 -13.41 -20.22 0.98
N ILE A 218 -13.00 -19.26 0.14
CA ILE A 218 -12.16 -18.13 0.59
C ILE A 218 -12.89 -17.29 1.64
N LYS A 219 -14.19 -17.04 1.46
CA LYS A 219 -15.01 -16.28 2.41
C LYS A 219 -15.09 -17.02 3.75
N ARG A 220 -15.37 -18.33 3.74
CA ARG A 220 -15.40 -19.18 4.94
C ARG A 220 -14.08 -19.15 5.70
N ARG A 221 -12.94 -19.31 5.01
CA ARG A 221 -11.60 -19.22 5.63
C ARG A 221 -11.28 -17.84 6.20
N LYS A 222 -11.87 -16.78 5.64
CA LYS A 222 -11.70 -15.42 6.17
C LYS A 222 -12.52 -15.24 7.44
N GLU A 223 -13.76 -15.72 7.45
CA GLU A 223 -14.64 -15.70 8.63
C GLU A 223 -14.07 -16.54 9.76
N GLU A 224 -13.59 -17.75 9.49
CA GLU A 224 -12.95 -18.60 10.50
C GLU A 224 -11.71 -17.95 11.13
N ARG A 225 -10.90 -17.24 10.34
CA ARG A 225 -9.75 -16.48 10.87
C ARG A 225 -10.22 -15.31 11.73
N LEU A 226 -11.24 -14.58 11.29
CA LEU A 226 -11.80 -13.45 12.04
C LEU A 226 -12.40 -13.91 13.36
N GLU A 227 -13.06 -15.06 13.39
CA GLU A 227 -13.63 -15.66 14.61
C GLU A 227 -12.54 -16.12 15.58
N LYS A 228 -11.47 -16.75 15.09
CA LYS A 228 -10.31 -17.09 15.92
C LYS A 228 -9.64 -15.83 16.49
N GLU A 229 -9.47 -14.80 15.68
CA GLU A 229 -8.92 -13.51 16.11
C GLU A 229 -9.83 -12.82 17.15
N SER A 230 -11.16 -12.85 16.95
CA SER A 230 -12.11 -12.26 17.90
C SER A 230 -12.11 -13.00 19.23
N GLN A 231 -12.01 -14.33 19.20
CA GLN A 231 -11.94 -15.15 20.41
C GLN A 231 -10.65 -14.89 21.21
N VAL A 232 -9.51 -14.77 20.53
CA VAL A 232 -8.23 -14.41 21.18
C VAL A 232 -8.30 -13.01 21.75
N ASN A 233 -8.81 -12.03 20.99
CA ASN A 233 -8.96 -10.65 21.46
C ASN A 233 -9.89 -10.56 22.68
N TYR A 234 -10.99 -11.30 22.68
CA TYR A 234 -11.90 -11.38 23.82
C TYR A 234 -11.20 -11.93 25.06
N ARG A 235 -10.43 -13.01 24.94
CA ARG A 235 -9.66 -13.57 26.06
C ARG A 235 -8.64 -12.58 26.63
N ILE A 236 -7.94 -11.86 25.75
CA ILE A 236 -6.99 -10.82 26.15
C ILE A 236 -7.71 -9.70 26.90
N LEU A 237 -8.88 -9.27 26.42
CA LEU A 237 -9.66 -8.21 27.05
C LEU A 237 -10.10 -8.61 28.46
N VAL A 238 -10.60 -9.84 28.63
CA VAL A 238 -11.00 -10.37 29.95
C VAL A 238 -9.80 -10.45 30.89
N ALA A 239 -8.66 -10.97 30.42
CA ALA A 239 -7.45 -11.04 31.23
C ALA A 239 -6.97 -9.65 31.70
N LYS A 240 -7.03 -8.65 30.82
CA LYS A 240 -6.71 -7.26 31.17
C LYS A 240 -7.68 -6.66 32.18
N ALA A 241 -8.97 -6.99 32.08
CA ALA A 241 -9.96 -6.53 33.06
C ALA A 241 -9.66 -7.12 34.46
N GLN A 242 -9.33 -8.41 34.53
CA GLN A 242 -8.93 -9.07 35.77
C GLN A 242 -7.63 -8.51 36.35
N GLU A 243 -6.63 -8.25 35.50
CA GLU A 243 -5.38 -7.61 35.91
C GLU A 243 -5.62 -6.20 36.48
N ALA A 244 -6.48 -5.41 35.84
CA ALA A 244 -6.85 -4.08 36.33
C ALA A 244 -7.61 -4.13 37.67
N GLU A 245 -8.52 -5.10 37.84
CA GLU A 245 -9.23 -5.29 39.11
C GLU A 245 -8.26 -5.65 40.25
N LEU A 246 -7.30 -6.54 39.98
CA LEU A 246 -6.28 -6.91 40.96
C LEU A 246 -5.36 -5.73 41.28
N ALA A 247 -4.96 -4.95 40.27
CA ALA A 247 -4.17 -3.74 40.46
C ALA A 247 -4.88 -2.72 41.35
N LEU A 248 -6.19 -2.52 41.16
CA LEU A 248 -7.00 -1.65 42.02
C LEU A 248 -7.08 -2.17 43.46
N LYS A 249 -7.27 -3.48 43.67
CA LYS A 249 -7.26 -4.08 45.01
C LYS A 249 -5.93 -3.89 45.72
N VAL A 250 -4.81 -4.09 45.00
CA VAL A 250 -3.46 -3.88 45.53
C VAL A 250 -3.23 -2.40 45.85
N ALA A 251 -3.63 -1.48 44.98
CA ALA A 251 -3.50 -0.05 45.20
C ALA A 251 -4.30 0.40 46.44
N ARG A 252 -5.55 -0.08 46.59
CA ARG A 252 -6.37 0.17 47.78
C ARG A 252 -5.72 -0.37 49.05
N ALA A 253 -5.23 -1.61 49.03
CA ALA A 253 -4.55 -2.20 50.19
C ALA A 253 -3.29 -1.42 50.59
N LYS A 254 -2.52 -0.96 49.59
CA LYS A 254 -1.33 -0.14 49.83
C LYS A 254 -1.70 1.23 50.41
N ALA A 255 -2.69 1.91 49.85
CA ALA A 255 -3.17 3.19 50.37
C ALA A 255 -3.68 3.05 51.81
N ARG A 256 -4.45 2.00 52.11
CA ARG A 256 -4.88 1.68 53.48
C ARG A 256 -3.69 1.52 54.42
N GLN A 257 -2.66 0.76 54.03
CA GLN A 257 -1.49 0.56 54.86
C GLN A 257 -0.72 1.87 55.12
N GLU A 258 -0.62 2.74 54.11
CA GLU A 258 0.01 4.05 54.25
C GLU A 258 -0.75 4.95 55.24
N LEU A 259 -2.09 4.95 55.21
CA LEU A 259 -2.92 5.69 56.17
C LEU A 259 -2.76 5.17 57.60
N ILE A 260 -2.74 3.85 57.79
CA ILE A 260 -2.49 3.22 59.10
C ILE A 260 -1.10 3.61 59.62
N ASN A 261 -0.08 3.56 58.75
CA ASN A 261 1.28 3.97 59.11
C ASN A 261 1.38 5.47 59.47
N ALA A 262 0.47 6.30 58.96
CA ALA A 262 0.35 7.72 59.30
C ALA A 262 -0.44 7.98 60.61
N GLY A 263 -0.89 6.92 61.31
CA GLY A 263 -1.61 7.02 62.58
C GLY A 263 -3.13 7.19 62.45
N ILE A 264 -3.69 7.01 61.25
CA ILE A 264 -5.14 7.00 61.04
C ILE A 264 -5.70 5.65 61.49
N SER A 265 -6.85 5.67 62.16
CA SER A 265 -7.50 4.43 62.64
C SER A 265 -7.93 3.53 61.47
N LEU A 266 -8.08 2.23 61.75
CA LEU A 266 -8.41 1.25 60.72
C LEU A 266 -9.75 1.55 60.01
N GLU A 267 -10.75 1.98 60.78
CA GLU A 267 -12.11 2.26 60.30
C GLU A 267 -12.15 3.54 59.44
N GLU A 268 -11.43 4.57 59.84
CA GLU A 268 -11.30 5.81 59.05
C GLU A 268 -10.53 5.55 57.74
N ALA A 269 -9.47 4.74 57.78
CA ALA A 269 -8.71 4.38 56.59
C ALA A 269 -9.54 3.56 55.58
N GLU A 270 -10.44 2.67 56.04
CA GLU A 270 -11.36 1.95 55.16
C GLU A 270 -12.40 2.88 54.51
N HIS A 271 -12.94 3.85 55.25
CA HIS A 271 -13.90 4.82 54.73
C HIS A 271 -13.28 5.75 53.66
N ILE A 272 -11.98 6.06 53.75
CA ILE A 272 -11.29 6.94 52.79
C ILE A 272 -10.97 6.24 51.46
N VAL A 273 -10.81 4.91 51.46
CA VAL A 273 -10.27 4.13 50.32
C VAL A 273 -11.37 3.42 49.49
N LEU A 274 -12.62 3.44 49.96
CA LEU A 274 -13.80 2.95 49.25
C LEU A 274 -14.13 3.81 48.02
#